data_AF-A0A2M8NSD5-F1
#
_entry.id   AF-A0A2M8NSD5-F1
#
_cell.length_a   1.000
_cell.length_b   1.000
_cell.length_c   1.000
_cell.angle_alpha   90.00
_cell.angle_beta   90.00
_cell.angle_gamma   90.00
#
_symmetry.space_group_name_H-M   'P 1'
#
loop_
_entity.id
_entity.type
_entity.pdbx_description
1 polymer ?
#
loop_
_entity_poly.entity_id
_entity_poly.type
_entity_poly.pdbx_seq_one_letter_code
_entity_poly.pdbx_strand_id
1 'polypeptide(L)'
;MRVLKTLTYRSARFIVLMAMLTMAFTVITPNGESHACLPCACPVANPPINCYGPYSVYTVTRSDGTCAIVVFALDENSNGIRVISQSARRLALVPAFPPENVLLAKNDTYKIYLYKLTSGEYQVNVGPDREAKVFQVRWTGCPANISGRNETTWVATN
;
A
#
# COMPACT_ATOMS: atom_id res chain seq x y z
N MET A 1 -27.80 -93.08 -14.98
CA MET A 1 -26.44 -92.95 -14.43
C MET A 1 -26.22 -91.47 -14.12
N ARG A 2 -26.45 -91.05 -12.86
CA ARG A 2 -26.29 -89.68 -12.38
C ARG A 2 -24.89 -89.55 -11.79
N VAL A 3 -24.13 -88.53 -12.20
CA VAL A 3 -22.93 -88.09 -11.48
C VAL A 3 -23.09 -86.59 -11.22
N LEU A 4 -23.23 -86.24 -9.94
CA LEU A 4 -23.09 -84.89 -9.42
C LEU A 4 -21.65 -84.40 -9.64
N LYS A 5 -21.50 -83.14 -10.04
CA LYS A 5 -20.36 -82.32 -9.63
C LYS A 5 -20.85 -80.96 -9.14
N THR A 6 -20.88 -80.83 -7.82
CA THR A 6 -20.82 -79.60 -7.04
C THR A 6 -19.41 -79.00 -7.15
N LEU A 7 -19.30 -77.66 -7.23
CA LEU A 7 -18.18 -76.82 -6.72
C LEU A 7 -18.51 -75.34 -7.06
N THR A 8 -19.12 -74.59 -6.13
CA THR A 8 -18.49 -73.64 -5.17
C THR A 8 -18.07 -72.28 -5.74
N TYR A 9 -18.95 -71.32 -5.48
CA TYR A 9 -18.73 -69.93 -5.03
C TYR A 9 -17.28 -69.49 -4.72
N ARG A 10 -16.78 -68.42 -5.37
CA ARG A 10 -15.81 -67.47 -4.80
C ARG A 10 -15.78 -66.14 -5.58
N SER A 11 -16.57 -65.20 -5.07
CA SER A 11 -16.23 -63.79 -4.86
C SER A 11 -14.92 -63.25 -5.46
N ALA A 12 -15.03 -62.25 -6.35
CA ALA A 12 -14.15 -61.08 -6.33
C ALA A 12 -14.85 -59.91 -7.03
N ARG A 13 -15.19 -58.91 -6.22
CA ARG A 13 -15.72 -57.60 -6.60
C ARG A 13 -14.82 -56.99 -7.66
N PHE A 14 -15.35 -56.71 -8.85
CA PHE A 14 -14.63 -55.95 -9.86
C PHE A 14 -15.55 -54.92 -10.47
N ILE A 15 -15.00 -53.70 -10.61
CA ILE A 15 -15.52 -52.55 -11.32
C ILE A 15 -16.48 -51.69 -10.48
N VAL A 16 -15.89 -51.00 -9.50
CA VAL A 16 -16.45 -49.80 -8.87
C VAL A 16 -15.60 -48.62 -9.33
N LEU A 17 -16.28 -47.63 -9.91
CA LEU A 17 -15.86 -46.25 -10.21
C LEU A 17 -14.64 -46.04 -11.13
N MET A 18 -14.93 -45.95 -12.43
CA MET A 18 -14.13 -45.14 -13.36
C MET A 18 -14.98 -43.93 -13.78
N ALA A 19 -15.14 -42.96 -12.87
CA ALA A 19 -15.79 -41.70 -13.18
C ALA A 19 -15.26 -40.59 -12.27
N MET A 20 -14.85 -39.49 -12.90
CA MET A 20 -14.58 -38.17 -12.31
C MET A 20 -13.27 -38.01 -11.54
N LEU A 21 -12.17 -37.88 -12.28
CA LEU A 21 -11.07 -37.01 -11.86
C LEU A 21 -10.51 -36.23 -13.06
N THR A 22 -11.39 -35.52 -13.77
CA THR A 22 -10.96 -34.33 -14.51
C THR A 22 -10.55 -33.32 -13.45
N MET A 23 -9.26 -33.29 -13.09
CA MET A 23 -8.68 -32.13 -12.42
C MET A 23 -8.88 -30.95 -13.36
N ALA A 24 -9.96 -30.20 -13.15
CA ALA A 24 -10.05 -28.84 -13.61
C ALA A 24 -8.96 -28.08 -12.87
N PHE A 25 -7.76 -28.06 -13.45
CA PHE A 25 -6.81 -26.99 -13.23
C PHE A 25 -7.50 -25.73 -13.76
N THR A 26 -8.34 -25.11 -12.91
CA THR A 26 -8.62 -23.69 -13.04
C THR A 26 -7.27 -23.04 -12.84
N VAL A 27 -6.57 -22.79 -13.96
CA VAL A 27 -5.47 -21.85 -13.99
C VAL A 27 -6.09 -20.54 -13.53
N ILE A 28 -5.89 -20.22 -12.25
CA ILE A 28 -6.13 -18.89 -11.74
C ILE A 28 -5.03 -18.07 -12.41
N THR A 29 -5.26 -17.63 -13.65
CA THR A 29 -4.39 -16.62 -14.25
C THR A 29 -4.57 -15.39 -13.38
N PRO A 30 -3.52 -14.91 -12.70
CA PRO A 30 -3.61 -13.62 -12.06
C PRO A 30 -3.83 -12.62 -13.19
N ASN A 31 -5.04 -12.11 -13.35
CA ASN A 31 -5.37 -11.05 -14.31
C ASN A 31 -4.82 -9.69 -13.84
N GLY A 32 -3.67 -9.69 -13.16
CA GLY A 32 -3.01 -8.49 -12.69
C GLY A 32 -2.15 -7.92 -13.81
N GLU A 33 -2.47 -6.70 -14.24
CA GLU A 33 -1.56 -5.93 -15.07
C GLU A 33 -0.33 -5.55 -14.25
N SER A 34 0.86 -5.99 -14.69
CA SER A 34 2.12 -5.51 -14.11
C SER A 34 2.52 -4.21 -14.81
N HIS A 35 2.56 -3.10 -14.10
CA HIS A 35 3.02 -1.83 -14.64
C HIS A 35 4.47 -1.54 -14.25
N ALA A 36 5.31 -1.17 -15.21
CA ALA A 36 6.69 -0.74 -14.99
C ALA A 36 6.73 0.78 -14.73
N CYS A 37 6.23 1.21 -13.57
CA CYS A 37 6.11 2.61 -13.19
C CYS A 37 6.61 2.83 -11.77
N LEU A 38 7.00 4.07 -11.46
CA LEU A 38 7.22 4.48 -10.08
C LEU A 38 5.89 4.43 -9.32
N PRO A 39 5.88 4.10 -8.01
CA PRO A 39 4.64 3.97 -7.23
C PRO A 39 3.69 5.16 -7.39
N CYS A 40 4.24 6.36 -7.41
CA CYS A 40 3.53 7.63 -7.52
C CYS A 40 2.98 7.95 -8.93
N ALA A 41 3.41 7.22 -9.95
CA ALA A 41 3.09 7.43 -11.37
C ALA A 41 2.38 6.21 -11.98
N CYS A 42 2.16 5.16 -11.19
CA CYS A 42 1.42 4.00 -11.62
C CYS A 42 -0.07 4.32 -11.80
N PRO A 43 -0.74 3.72 -12.80
CA PRO A 43 -2.16 3.94 -13.07
C PRO A 43 -3.06 3.18 -12.07
N VAL A 44 -2.79 3.34 -10.78
CA VAL A 44 -3.55 2.73 -9.69
C VAL A 44 -4.53 3.74 -9.10
N ALA A 45 -5.62 3.24 -8.50
CA ALA A 45 -6.54 4.08 -7.75
C ALA A 45 -5.82 4.63 -6.50
N ASN A 46 -5.70 5.96 -6.42
CA ASN A 46 -5.03 6.69 -5.33
C ASN A 46 -3.55 6.30 -5.14
N PRO A 47 -2.65 6.62 -6.09
CA PRO A 47 -1.23 6.36 -5.94
C PRO A 47 -0.67 7.14 -4.74
N PRO A 48 0.43 6.66 -4.12
CA PRO A 48 1.14 7.45 -3.13
C PRO A 48 1.61 8.77 -3.73
N ILE A 49 1.70 9.80 -2.89
CA ILE A 49 2.19 11.11 -3.29
C ILE A 49 3.68 10.99 -3.63
N ASN A 50 4.52 10.45 -2.75
CA ASN A 50 5.96 10.30 -3.01
C ASN A 50 6.28 9.08 -3.88
N CYS A 51 7.36 9.18 -4.65
CA CYS A 51 7.89 8.13 -5.52
C CYS A 51 9.04 7.35 -4.86
N TYR A 52 9.77 7.98 -3.94
CA TYR A 52 11.01 7.48 -3.35
C TYR A 52 11.00 7.55 -1.82
N GLY A 53 11.98 6.88 -1.22
CA GLY A 53 12.24 6.88 0.22
C GLY A 53 11.50 5.77 1.00
N PRO A 54 11.83 5.60 2.29
CA PRO A 54 11.31 4.50 3.13
C PRO A 54 9.93 4.81 3.73
N TYR A 55 9.04 5.41 2.94
CA TYR A 55 7.72 5.86 3.38
C TYR A 55 6.73 5.95 2.22
N SER A 56 5.44 6.06 2.53
CA SER A 56 4.39 6.37 1.54
C SER A 56 3.36 7.32 2.13
N VAL A 57 3.07 8.39 1.40
CA VAL A 57 2.07 9.40 1.79
C VAL A 57 0.85 9.26 0.91
N TYR A 58 -0.33 9.32 1.49
CA TYR A 58 -1.60 9.30 0.77
C TYR A 58 -2.50 10.43 1.23
N THR A 59 -3.25 11.01 0.30
CA THR A 59 -4.47 11.75 0.59
C THR A 59 -5.66 10.88 0.29
N VAL A 60 -6.46 10.58 1.30
CA VAL A 60 -7.59 9.64 1.20
C VAL A 60 -8.89 10.41 1.31
N THR A 61 -9.69 10.39 0.24
CA THR A 61 -11.06 10.88 0.24
C THR A 61 -11.97 9.84 0.91
N ARG A 62 -12.71 10.24 1.93
CA ARG A 62 -13.71 9.41 2.59
C ARG A 62 -15.07 9.51 1.90
N SER A 63 -16.00 8.64 2.29
CA SER A 63 -17.37 8.62 1.77
C SER A 63 -18.15 9.90 2.04
N ASP A 64 -17.78 10.66 3.08
CA ASP A 64 -18.36 11.97 3.41
C ASP A 64 -17.75 13.14 2.61
N GLY A 65 -16.89 12.84 1.62
CA GLY A 65 -16.18 13.83 0.81
C GLY A 65 -15.00 14.50 1.53
N THR A 66 -14.73 14.18 2.80
CA THR A 66 -13.61 14.74 3.53
C THR A 66 -12.30 14.04 3.17
N CYS A 67 -11.19 14.77 3.25
CA CYS A 67 -9.87 14.22 2.98
C CYS A 67 -9.04 14.01 4.26
N ALA A 68 -8.29 12.91 4.29
CA ALA A 68 -7.29 12.63 5.31
C ALA A 68 -5.89 12.58 4.70
N ILE A 69 -4.87 12.95 5.47
CA ILE A 69 -3.48 12.65 5.13
C ILE A 69 -3.05 11.43 5.96
N VAL A 70 -2.50 10.42 5.30
CA VAL A 70 -2.00 9.20 5.94
C VAL A 70 -0.57 8.97 5.51
N VAL A 71 0.32 8.69 6.45
CA VAL A 71 1.72 8.34 6.17
C VAL A 71 2.01 6.96 6.72
N PHE A 72 2.61 6.13 5.88
CA PHE A 72 3.13 4.82 6.22
C PHE A 72 4.66 4.87 6.24
N ALA A 73 5.27 4.27 7.25
CA ALA A 73 6.68 3.90 7.20
C ALA A 73 6.78 2.55 6.49
N LEU A 74 7.78 2.38 5.62
CA LEU A 74 8.01 1.13 4.89
C LEU A 74 9.20 0.38 5.48
N ASP A 75 9.08 -0.94 5.60
CA ASP A 75 10.23 -1.82 5.87
C ASP A 75 11.00 -2.15 4.58
N GLU A 76 12.06 -2.96 4.71
CA GLU A 76 12.91 -3.39 3.59
C GLU A 76 12.16 -4.22 2.53
N ASN A 77 11.01 -4.80 2.88
CA ASN A 77 10.14 -5.57 2.00
C ASN A 77 8.97 -4.74 1.45
N SER A 78 8.99 -3.41 1.65
CA SER A 78 7.90 -2.49 1.29
C SER A 78 6.58 -2.76 2.02
N ASN A 79 6.60 -3.45 3.17
CA ASN A 79 5.42 -3.54 4.03
C ASN A 79 5.24 -2.22 4.77
N GLY A 80 4.04 -1.64 4.67
CA GLY A 80 3.70 -0.37 5.28
C GLY A 80 3.07 -0.50 6.67
N ILE A 81 3.60 0.25 7.65
CA ILE A 81 2.94 0.49 8.93
C ILE A 81 2.46 1.94 8.98
N ARG A 82 1.18 2.17 9.27
CA ARG A 82 0.63 3.52 9.39
C ARG A 82 1.17 4.21 10.63
N VAL A 83 1.90 5.30 10.44
CA VAL A 83 2.59 6.04 11.52
C VAL A 83 2.02 7.43 11.78
N ILE A 84 1.40 8.06 10.78
CA ILE A 84 0.71 9.35 10.91
C ILE A 84 -0.66 9.23 10.24
N SER A 85 -1.69 9.77 10.90
CA SER A 85 -3.01 9.97 10.31
C SER A 85 -3.60 11.30 10.76
N GLN A 86 -3.85 12.21 9.82
CA GLN A 86 -4.49 13.49 10.05
C GLN A 86 -5.88 13.50 9.40
N SER A 87 -6.91 13.70 10.21
CA SER A 87 -8.29 13.82 9.74
C SER A 87 -8.55 15.22 9.19
N ALA A 88 -9.58 15.36 8.33
CA ALA A 88 -10.03 16.67 7.85
C ALA A 88 -10.29 17.66 9.00
N ARG A 89 -10.91 17.19 10.09
CA ARG A 89 -11.15 18.00 11.29
C ARG A 89 -9.86 18.56 11.89
N ARG A 90 -8.79 17.75 11.97
CA ARG A 90 -7.50 18.21 12.51
C ARG A 90 -6.80 19.16 11.54
N LEU A 91 -6.84 18.87 10.25
CA LEU A 91 -6.26 19.72 9.21
C LEU A 91 -6.93 21.10 9.17
N ALA A 92 -8.25 21.17 9.38
CA ALA A 92 -9.01 22.42 9.41
C ALA A 92 -8.71 23.32 10.62
N LEU A 93 -8.03 22.83 11.66
CA LEU A 93 -7.60 23.66 12.80
C LEU A 93 -6.40 24.55 12.47
N VAL A 94 -5.70 24.26 11.37
CA VAL A 94 -4.53 25.02 10.93
C VAL A 94 -4.93 25.93 9.77
N PRO A 95 -4.57 27.22 9.78
CA PRO A 95 -4.85 28.12 8.67
C PRO A 95 -4.35 27.56 7.33
N ALA A 96 -5.04 27.91 6.24
CA ALA A 96 -4.63 27.51 4.90
C ALA A 96 -3.20 27.99 4.57
N PHE A 97 -2.83 29.18 5.07
CA PHE A 97 -1.51 29.80 4.97
C PHE A 97 -1.09 30.27 6.38
N PRO A 98 -0.50 29.40 7.21
CA PRO A 98 -0.08 29.78 8.56
C PRO A 98 1.06 30.82 8.51
N PRO A 99 1.22 31.68 9.54
CA PRO A 99 2.28 32.69 9.58
C PRO A 99 3.69 32.09 9.72
N GLU A 100 3.77 30.85 10.19
CA GLU A 100 4.99 30.06 10.30
C GLU A 100 4.70 28.60 9.90
N ASN A 101 5.75 27.83 9.58
CA ASN A 101 5.58 26.41 9.25
C ASN A 101 5.10 25.65 10.50
N VAL A 102 3.97 24.96 10.39
CA VAL A 102 3.34 24.24 11.51
C VAL A 102 3.63 22.75 11.40
N LEU A 103 4.22 22.16 12.44
CA LEU A 103 4.32 20.70 12.57
C LEU A 103 2.95 20.14 12.94
N LEU A 104 2.32 19.41 12.02
CA LEU A 104 1.00 18.80 12.21
C LEU A 104 1.09 17.49 13.00
N ALA A 105 2.11 16.68 12.70
CA ALA A 105 2.36 15.40 13.36
C ALA A 105 3.79 14.94 13.14
N LYS A 106 4.26 14.09 14.05
CA LYS A 106 5.56 13.45 13.94
C LYS A 106 5.51 12.01 14.43
N ASN A 107 6.44 11.21 13.94
CA ASN A 107 6.79 9.92 14.49
C ASN A 107 8.33 9.88 14.63
N ASP A 108 8.81 9.95 15.86
CA ASP A 108 10.24 10.01 16.15
C ASP A 108 10.94 8.65 15.89
N THR A 109 10.22 7.53 16.04
CA THR A 109 10.75 6.17 15.78
C THR A 109 11.20 6.00 14.33
N TYR A 110 10.40 6.49 13.38
CA TYR A 110 10.71 6.43 11.95
C TYR A 110 11.28 7.75 11.40
N LYS A 111 11.48 8.75 12.27
CA LYS A 111 11.92 10.11 11.90
C LYS A 111 11.07 10.72 10.78
N ILE A 112 9.75 10.63 10.89
CA ILE A 112 8.78 11.14 9.91
C ILE A 112 8.07 12.35 10.50
N TYR A 113 8.07 13.46 9.77
CA TYR A 113 7.50 14.73 10.22
C TYR A 113 6.60 15.31 9.13
N LEU A 114 5.34 15.58 9.46
CA LEU A 114 4.35 16.18 8.57
C LEU A 114 4.11 17.64 8.97
N TYR A 115 4.26 18.55 8.00
CA TYR A 115 4.10 19.99 8.18
C TYR A 115 3.02 20.58 7.28
N LYS A 116 2.47 21.72 7.72
CA LYS A 116 1.79 22.71 6.88
C LYS A 116 2.73 23.90 6.72
N LEU A 117 3.09 24.23 5.49
CA LEU A 117 4.02 25.33 5.19
C LEU A 117 3.29 26.66 5.11
N THR A 118 4.01 27.76 5.29
CA THR A 118 3.49 29.13 5.11
C THR A 118 2.94 29.39 3.71
N SER A 119 3.48 28.71 2.70
CA SER A 119 2.98 28.71 1.31
C SER A 119 1.64 28.00 1.12
N GLY A 120 1.13 27.33 2.16
CA GLY A 120 -0.08 26.53 2.11
C GLY A 120 0.11 25.11 1.58
N GLU A 121 1.33 24.73 1.22
CA GLU A 121 1.68 23.34 0.91
C GLU A 121 1.74 22.47 2.16
N TYR A 122 1.55 21.17 1.97
CA TYR A 122 1.95 20.17 2.95
C TYR A 122 3.34 19.66 2.61
N GLN A 123 4.08 19.25 3.64
CA GLN A 123 5.42 18.67 3.48
C GLN A 123 5.59 17.48 4.41
N VAL A 124 6.15 16.39 3.91
CA VAL A 124 6.68 15.30 4.74
C VAL A 124 8.18 15.27 4.60
N ASN A 125 8.88 15.23 5.73
CA ASN A 125 10.31 14.93 5.80
C ASN A 125 10.51 13.57 6.46
N VAL A 126 11.42 12.77 5.92
CA VAL A 126 11.82 11.45 6.46
C VAL A 126 13.33 11.37 6.55
N GLY A 127 13.84 10.97 7.71
CA GLY A 127 15.27 10.81 7.96
C GLY A 127 15.83 11.82 8.98
N PRO A 128 17.17 11.94 9.10
CA PRO A 128 18.17 11.28 8.26
C PRO A 128 18.20 9.75 8.42
N ASP A 129 18.42 9.05 7.32
CA ASP A 129 18.68 7.60 7.27
C ASP A 129 20.14 7.26 7.65
N ARG A 130 20.57 6.00 7.41
CA ARG A 130 21.93 5.54 7.71
C ARG A 130 23.01 6.22 6.86
N GLU A 131 22.63 6.79 5.72
CA GLU A 131 23.51 7.54 4.80
C GLU A 131 23.35 9.06 4.99
N ALA A 132 22.74 9.48 6.10
CA ALA A 132 22.40 10.86 6.41
C ALA A 132 21.43 11.52 5.39
N LYS A 133 20.73 10.73 4.56
CA LYS A 133 19.77 11.26 3.59
C LYS A 133 18.46 11.63 4.27
N VAL A 134 17.95 12.78 3.89
CA VAL A 134 16.60 13.25 4.23
C VAL A 134 15.79 13.28 2.95
N PHE A 135 14.67 12.57 2.95
CA PHE A 135 13.69 12.54 1.87
C PHE A 135 12.59 13.54 2.18
N GLN A 136 12.14 14.27 1.15
CA GLN A 136 11.06 15.24 1.27
C GLN A 136 10.08 15.10 0.12
N VAL A 137 8.79 15.18 0.44
CA VAL A 137 7.75 15.43 -0.55
C VAL A 137 6.90 16.63 -0.12
N ARG A 138 6.63 17.53 -1.06
CA ARG A 138 5.76 18.69 -0.93
C ARG A 138 4.61 18.59 -1.93
N TRP A 139 3.42 18.98 -1.51
CA TRP A 139 2.23 19.00 -2.37
C TRP A 139 1.20 20.01 -1.88
N THR A 140 0.21 20.29 -2.73
CA THR A 140 -0.94 21.13 -2.39
C THR A 140 -2.23 20.31 -2.35
N GLY A 141 -3.20 20.76 -1.54
CA GLY A 141 -4.53 20.17 -1.47
C GLY A 141 -4.66 18.90 -0.62
N CYS A 142 -5.91 18.60 -0.26
CA CYS A 142 -6.36 17.32 0.27
C CYS A 142 -7.80 17.14 -0.23
N PRO A 143 -8.05 16.37 -1.30
CA PRO A 143 -7.12 15.48 -2.00
C PRO A 143 -5.94 16.19 -2.67
N ALA A 144 -4.81 15.50 -2.81
CA ALA A 144 -3.58 16.10 -3.32
C ALA A 144 -3.69 16.43 -4.82
N ASN A 145 -3.18 17.61 -5.21
CA ASN A 145 -2.88 17.93 -6.59
C ASN A 145 -1.50 17.33 -6.96
N ILE A 146 -1.52 16.19 -7.65
CA ILE A 146 -0.31 15.43 -7.99
C ILE A 146 0.59 16.18 -8.99
N SER A 147 0.02 17.00 -9.88
CA SER A 147 0.78 17.78 -10.87
C SER A 147 1.68 18.85 -10.26
N GLY A 148 1.37 19.30 -9.03
CA GLY A 148 2.14 20.28 -8.28
C GLY A 148 3.05 19.67 -7.21
N ARG A 149 3.29 18.37 -7.24
CA ARG A 149 4.18 17.69 -6.28
C ARG A 149 5.64 18.03 -6.56
N ASN A 150 6.39 18.30 -5.50
CA ASN A 150 7.85 18.39 -5.53
C ASN A 150 8.45 17.34 -4.59
N GLU A 151 9.42 16.56 -5.06
CA GLU A 151 10.13 15.57 -4.26
C GLU A 151 11.63 15.84 -4.34
N THR A 152 12.29 15.87 -3.19
CA THR A 152 13.73 16.13 -3.09
C THR A 152 14.37 15.19 -2.09
N THR A 153 15.66 14.95 -2.26
CA THR A 153 16.49 14.22 -1.31
C THR A 153 17.80 14.97 -1.15
N TRP A 154 18.22 15.20 0.10
CA TRP A 154 19.49 15.84 0.40
C TRP A 154 20.20 15.11 1.54
N VAL A 155 21.51 15.32 1.66
CA VAL A 155 22.31 14.77 2.75
C VAL A 155 22.40 15.82 3.85
N ALA A 156 22.04 15.46 5.08
CA ALA A 156 22.24 16.32 6.23
C ALA A 156 23.74 16.43 6.52
N THR A 157 24.31 17.61 6.32
CA THR A 157 25.68 17.93 6.73
C THR A 157 25.69 18.28 8.22
N ASN A 158 26.54 17.59 8.98
CA ASN A 158 26.79 17.90 10.40
C ASN A 158 27.51 19.24 10.58
#